data_AF-A0A9E5GDQ0-F1
#
_entry.id   AF-A0A9E5GDQ0-F1
#
_cell.length_a   1.000
_cell.length_b   1.000
_cell.length_c   1.000
_cell.angle_alpha   90.00
_cell.angle_beta   90.00
_cell.angle_gamma   90.00
#
_symmetry.space_group_name_H-M   'P 1'
#
loop_
_entity.id
_entity.type
_entity.pdbx_description
1 polymer ?
#
loop_
_entity_poly.entity_id
_entity_poly.type
_entity_poly.pdbx_seq_one_letter_code
_entity_poly.pdbx_strand_id
1 'polypeptide(L)'
;MAKRKATVHYGSELNLTPKIKLSKSAQEFSSALEWFTQEELSDIQECLMGSRVTKGRKGDQCDQIAKLVDFPNQETFNTFFSQLPSYLQKLIQAGCLDRYIDIRSQDWGLEEPLILIDEKNSYYYYYNRGLELNPKYRLGLFKIHNKNVLHFNEAFGQYFLPYLYPEKDYIPQPAQNTFNDTWSVEHQIQEVFPLFVESLLTLLKDRDSITIMKKGLLKGNLKDLRAMCGLAPFPLSASYNLDPLVLLAKFVLSFETGKLNRPEDGMALIKTLVQRMFFETRPRVNLPYGSQFEYFALLDQCSLNSGYSYSVALDEAARKGVVTVLSALQMGEGWYSVEDLFKSFLVRGFSMRFHNQEVLHSVLYIRGQEIQLPYAQYTTYDDKGFHPSGVLKRILFERPLFFAYLYLLASLGILDIAEKTPELLLTKNDKQFPLTPYEALGSVRLTSFGAWCLNMVDERPQQKEQVFETITDTELLLVTFKGKSLERRLFLDQIGIPLGVERYRITEASFIKGCASSAEILKRIEKFKLIIDPEPSARWLQFFDSIQKRSLLFTKGEQVLLYSFPDDPEIRSMFSTNPAFKKLVIRAEGNNVIVKKGNQKAFQRLLMEHGYLNTL
;
A
#
# COMPACT_ATOMS: atom_id res chain seq x y z
N MET A 1 12.45 -30.81 70.91
CA MET A 1 13.75 -30.40 70.32
C MET A 1 13.51 -29.26 69.35
N ALA A 2 14.48 -28.35 69.27
CA ALA A 2 14.58 -27.15 68.43
C ALA A 2 13.81 -25.89 68.90
N LYS A 3 14.63 -24.84 69.10
CA LYS A 3 14.39 -23.59 69.83
C LYS A 3 13.62 -22.55 69.00
N ARG A 4 12.71 -21.83 69.66
CA ARG A 4 12.31 -20.47 69.31
C ARG A 4 13.55 -19.57 69.27
N LYS A 5 13.80 -18.90 68.14
CA LYS A 5 14.56 -17.65 68.10
C LYS A 5 13.56 -16.51 68.01
N ALA A 6 13.50 -15.72 69.08
CA ALA A 6 12.91 -14.40 69.07
C ALA A 6 13.83 -13.47 68.27
N THR A 7 13.26 -12.70 67.36
CA THR A 7 13.88 -11.47 66.86
C THR A 7 12.98 -10.31 67.26
N VAL A 8 13.61 -9.43 68.03
CA VAL A 8 13.09 -8.22 68.65
C VAL A 8 12.67 -7.23 67.56
N HIS A 9 11.38 -6.88 67.50
CA HIS A 9 10.94 -5.70 66.78
C HIS A 9 11.33 -4.46 67.58
N TYR A 10 12.44 -3.81 67.19
CA TYR A 10 12.67 -2.42 67.56
C TYR A 10 11.70 -1.54 66.78
N GLY A 11 10.97 -0.72 67.53
CA GLY A 11 10.10 0.31 66.98
C GLY A 11 10.86 1.21 66.02
N SER A 12 10.40 1.24 64.79
CA SER A 12 10.46 2.42 63.94
C SER A 12 9.04 2.60 63.45
N GLU A 13 8.36 3.60 63.99
CA GLU A 13 7.12 4.09 63.40
C GLU A 13 7.42 4.38 61.93
N LEU A 14 6.89 3.54 61.05
CA LEU A 14 6.79 3.85 59.63
C LEU A 14 5.90 5.09 59.56
N ASN A 15 6.53 6.27 59.53
CA ASN A 15 5.93 7.48 59.00
C ASN A 15 5.57 7.18 57.55
N LEU A 16 4.39 6.59 57.36
CA LEU A 16 3.72 6.51 56.07
C LEU A 16 3.39 7.94 55.72
N THR A 17 4.23 8.56 54.89
CA THR A 17 3.89 9.77 54.16
C THR A 17 2.48 9.59 53.59
N PRO A 18 1.54 10.51 53.84
CA PRO A 18 0.19 10.37 53.32
C PRO A 18 0.27 10.22 51.80
N LYS A 19 -0.29 9.13 51.26
CA LYS A 19 -0.34 8.90 49.82
C LYS A 19 -0.88 10.15 49.14
N ILE A 20 -0.11 10.70 48.22
CA ILE A 20 -0.51 11.85 47.42
C ILE A 20 -1.83 11.50 46.73
N LYS A 21 -2.87 12.33 46.92
CA LYS A 21 -4.15 12.13 46.25
C LYS A 21 -4.01 12.57 44.80
N LEU A 22 -3.88 11.61 43.90
CA LEU A 22 -3.79 11.80 42.44
C LEU A 22 -5.14 11.55 41.77
N SER A 23 -5.43 12.29 40.69
CA SER A 23 -6.51 11.95 39.77
C SER A 23 -6.27 10.57 39.11
N LYS A 24 -7.29 10.01 38.47
CA LYS A 24 -7.14 8.70 37.78
C LYS A 24 -6.11 8.78 36.65
N SER A 25 -6.12 9.84 35.85
CA SER A 25 -5.15 10.04 34.76
C SER A 25 -3.73 10.24 35.31
N ALA A 26 -3.57 10.94 36.44
CA ALA A 26 -2.27 11.09 37.09
C ALA A 26 -1.76 9.78 37.72
N GLN A 27 -2.65 8.91 38.22
CA GLN A 27 -2.26 7.56 38.67
C GLN A 27 -1.72 6.71 37.51
N GLU A 28 -2.44 6.69 36.38
CA GLU A 28 -2.01 6.00 35.16
C GLU A 28 -0.66 6.55 34.66
N PHE A 29 -0.48 7.87 34.70
CA PHE A 29 0.77 8.51 34.34
C PHE A 29 1.92 8.18 35.31
N SER A 30 1.66 8.17 36.62
CA SER A 30 2.66 7.76 37.64
C SER A 30 3.20 6.35 37.35
N SER A 31 2.32 5.41 37.01
CA SER A 31 2.72 4.05 36.61
C SER A 31 3.57 4.05 35.32
N ALA A 32 3.29 4.93 34.35
CA ALA A 32 4.12 5.06 33.15
C ALA A 32 5.54 5.58 33.45
N LEU A 33 5.71 6.35 34.53
CA LEU A 33 7.02 6.87 34.96
C LEU A 33 7.91 5.82 35.62
N GLU A 34 7.38 4.66 36.02
CA GLU A 34 8.19 3.62 36.67
C GLU A 34 9.27 3.03 35.75
N TRP A 35 9.19 3.24 34.44
CA TRP A 35 10.19 2.79 33.47
C TRP A 35 11.48 3.62 33.48
N PHE A 36 11.46 4.85 34.02
CA PHE A 36 12.64 5.72 34.08
C PHE A 36 13.58 5.35 35.21
N THR A 37 14.87 5.62 35.03
CA THR A 37 15.86 5.56 36.11
C THR A 37 15.64 6.69 37.12
N GLN A 38 16.20 6.54 38.32
CA GLN A 38 16.13 7.56 39.38
C GLN A 38 16.78 8.90 38.94
N GLU A 39 17.80 8.83 38.10
CA GLU A 39 18.48 10.00 37.52
C GLU A 39 17.58 10.72 36.52
N GLU A 40 17.02 9.99 35.55
CA GLU A 40 16.08 10.55 34.58
C GLU A 40 14.87 11.19 35.25
N LEU A 41 14.32 10.59 36.31
CA LEU A 41 13.22 11.19 37.07
C LEU A 41 13.63 12.50 37.75
N SER A 42 14.87 12.58 38.23
CA SER A 42 15.40 13.83 38.80
C SER A 42 15.51 14.90 37.73
N ASP A 43 16.09 14.57 36.57
CA ASP A 43 16.24 15.51 35.45
C ASP A 43 14.89 15.98 34.92
N ILE A 44 13.91 15.07 34.81
CA ILE A 44 12.52 15.39 34.44
C ILE A 44 11.92 16.36 35.45
N GLN A 45 12.03 16.07 36.75
CA GLN A 45 11.43 16.91 37.77
C GLN A 45 12.09 18.30 37.83
N GLU A 46 13.41 18.37 37.67
CA GLU A 46 14.17 19.63 37.55
C GLU A 46 13.77 20.41 36.28
N CYS A 47 13.55 19.71 35.16
CA CYS A 47 13.03 20.30 33.93
C CYS A 47 11.70 21.01 34.15
N LEU A 48 10.76 20.35 34.84
CA LEU A 48 9.43 20.90 35.07
C LEU A 48 9.44 22.04 36.12
N MET A 49 10.15 21.87 37.24
CA MET A 49 10.11 22.84 38.35
C MET A 49 11.08 24.01 38.18
N GLY A 50 12.19 23.82 37.46
CA GLY A 50 13.24 24.83 37.32
C GLY A 50 14.18 24.95 38.53
N SER A 51 14.08 24.03 39.49
CA SER A 51 14.92 23.97 40.70
C SER A 51 15.41 22.55 40.95
N ARG A 52 16.61 22.41 41.52
CA ARG A 52 17.20 21.11 41.86
C ARG A 52 16.33 20.31 42.82
N VAL A 53 16.31 18.98 42.66
CA VAL A 53 15.52 18.08 43.51
C VAL A 53 16.39 17.15 44.33
N THR A 54 16.01 16.95 45.59
CA THR A 54 16.61 15.93 46.45
C THR A 54 16.12 14.53 46.08
N LYS A 55 17.04 13.61 45.81
CA LYS A 55 16.73 12.23 45.45
C LYS A 55 15.99 11.53 46.60
N GLY A 56 14.80 10.99 46.29
CA GLY A 56 13.94 10.27 47.22
C GLY A 56 13.75 8.80 46.82
N ARG A 57 12.68 8.17 47.34
CA ARG A 57 12.25 6.88 46.80
C ARG A 57 11.63 7.09 45.42
N LYS A 58 12.00 6.22 44.47
CA LYS A 58 11.54 6.28 43.09
C LYS A 58 10.02 6.42 42.94
N GLY A 59 9.25 5.57 43.63
CA GLY A 59 7.78 5.62 43.57
C GLY A 59 7.19 6.94 44.07
N ASP A 60 7.72 7.47 45.18
CA ASP A 60 7.30 8.77 45.71
C ASP A 60 7.61 9.90 44.71
N GLN A 61 8.71 9.79 43.96
CA GLN A 61 9.07 10.75 42.93
C GLN A 61 8.19 10.65 41.69
N CYS A 62 7.81 9.44 41.25
CA CYS A 62 6.81 9.25 40.21
C CYS A 62 5.49 9.95 40.58
N ASP A 63 5.02 9.74 41.81
CA ASP A 63 3.78 10.38 42.29
C ASP A 63 3.91 11.90 42.37
N GLN A 64 5.08 12.43 42.76
CA GLN A 64 5.34 13.87 42.75
C GLN A 64 5.31 14.46 41.34
N ILE A 65 5.98 13.82 40.37
CA ILE A 65 5.99 14.26 38.97
C ILE A 65 4.57 14.18 38.40
N ALA A 66 3.86 13.08 38.64
CA ALA A 66 2.48 12.93 38.21
C ALA A 66 1.57 14.01 38.79
N LYS A 67 1.77 14.39 40.06
CA LYS A 67 1.06 15.51 40.69
C LYS A 67 1.38 16.86 40.05
N LEU A 68 2.63 17.10 39.67
CA LEU A 68 3.04 18.36 39.01
C LEU A 68 2.32 18.57 37.67
N VAL A 69 1.98 17.48 37.00
CA VAL A 69 1.25 17.51 35.72
C VAL A 69 -0.21 17.13 35.86
N ASP A 70 -0.77 17.02 37.06
CA ASP A 70 -2.17 16.67 37.27
C ASP A 70 -3.07 17.90 37.07
N PHE A 71 -3.51 18.13 35.83
CA PHE A 71 -4.32 19.29 35.46
C PHE A 71 -5.82 18.97 35.52
N PRO A 72 -6.61 19.61 36.40
CA PRO A 72 -8.07 19.42 36.41
C PRO A 72 -8.77 20.04 35.20
N ASN A 73 -8.17 21.03 34.54
CA ASN A 73 -8.74 21.72 33.38
C ASN A 73 -7.68 22.44 32.53
N GLN A 74 -8.09 22.96 31.36
CA GLN A 74 -7.22 23.69 30.43
C GLN A 74 -6.56 24.93 31.06
N GLU A 75 -7.24 25.64 31.97
CA GLU A 75 -6.70 26.85 32.60
C GLU A 75 -5.50 26.52 33.51
N THR A 76 -5.60 25.44 34.29
CA THR A 76 -4.48 24.96 35.12
C THR A 76 -3.30 24.49 34.28
N PHE A 77 -3.54 23.82 33.15
CA PHE A 77 -2.50 23.47 32.19
C PHE A 77 -1.83 24.73 31.61
N ASN A 78 -2.62 25.69 31.13
CA ASN A 78 -2.10 26.92 30.53
C ASN A 78 -1.24 27.70 31.53
N THR A 79 -1.69 27.78 32.78
CA THR A 79 -0.94 28.43 33.87
C THR A 79 0.41 27.75 34.08
N PHE A 80 0.43 26.42 34.22
CA PHE A 80 1.67 25.65 34.32
C PHE A 80 2.58 25.85 33.10
N PHE A 81 2.03 25.71 31.90
CA PHE A 81 2.80 25.74 30.66
C PHE A 81 3.42 27.11 30.41
N SER A 82 2.71 28.19 30.76
CA SER A 82 3.20 29.56 30.64
C SER A 82 4.39 29.88 31.55
N GLN A 83 4.57 29.12 32.64
CA GLN A 83 5.72 29.26 33.55
C GLN A 83 7.00 28.57 33.01
N LEU A 84 6.86 27.71 32.00
CA LEU A 84 8.02 27.10 31.35
C LEU A 84 8.73 28.14 30.46
N PRO A 85 10.05 28.02 30.25
CA PRO A 85 10.76 28.92 29.35
C PRO A 85 10.23 28.80 27.92
N SER A 86 10.24 29.89 27.15
CA SER A 86 9.68 29.92 25.80
C SER A 86 10.26 28.86 24.86
N TYR A 87 11.57 28.61 24.93
CA TYR A 87 12.22 27.54 24.14
C TYR A 87 11.67 26.15 24.50
N LEU A 88 11.40 25.91 25.78
CA LEU A 88 10.91 24.61 26.27
C LEU A 88 9.46 24.41 25.87
N GLN A 89 8.64 25.46 25.92
CA GLN A 89 7.28 25.45 25.39
C GLN A 89 7.28 25.05 23.91
N LYS A 90 8.10 25.69 23.08
CA LYS A 90 8.25 25.37 21.66
C LYS A 90 8.70 23.92 21.45
N LEU A 91 9.70 23.44 22.19
CA LEU A 91 10.21 22.07 22.08
C LEU A 91 9.16 21.04 22.47
N ILE A 92 8.41 21.26 23.55
CA ILE A 92 7.32 20.36 23.96
C ILE A 92 6.20 20.37 22.92
N GLN A 93 5.81 21.53 22.41
CA GLN A 93 4.80 21.65 21.34
C GLN A 93 5.23 20.87 20.09
N ALA A 94 6.47 21.05 19.63
CA ALA A 94 7.02 20.30 18.51
C ALA A 94 7.04 18.79 18.82
N GLY A 95 7.54 18.41 19.99
CA GLY A 95 7.67 17.05 20.50
C GLY A 95 6.36 16.26 20.57
N CYS A 96 5.27 16.93 20.95
CA CYS A 96 3.95 16.30 21.04
C CYS A 96 3.42 15.89 19.66
N LEU A 97 3.69 16.71 18.63
CA LEU A 97 3.36 16.33 17.27
C LEU A 97 4.40 15.34 16.74
N ASP A 98 5.69 15.71 16.70
CA ASP A 98 6.81 14.86 16.26
C ASP A 98 7.83 14.63 17.36
N ARG A 99 8.03 13.37 17.75
CA ARG A 99 8.96 13.04 18.84
C ARG A 99 10.41 13.28 18.46
N TYR A 100 10.75 13.26 17.17
CA TYR A 100 12.10 13.52 16.70
C TYR A 100 12.22 14.97 16.22
N ILE A 101 12.77 15.81 17.07
CA ILE A 101 12.89 17.24 16.83
C ILE A 101 14.27 17.53 16.28
N ASP A 102 14.34 17.92 14.99
CA ASP A 102 15.56 18.49 14.45
C ASP A 102 15.74 19.90 15.01
N ILE A 103 16.80 20.14 15.76
CA ILE A 103 17.05 21.44 16.40
C ILE A 103 17.41 22.53 15.39
N ARG A 104 17.64 22.18 14.12
CA ARG A 104 17.84 23.14 13.03
C ARG A 104 16.53 23.63 12.42
N SER A 105 15.39 23.02 12.80
CA SER A 105 14.10 23.26 12.14
C SER A 105 13.54 24.67 12.25
N GLN A 106 13.95 25.40 13.29
CA GLN A 106 13.54 26.76 13.55
C GLN A 106 14.46 27.43 14.56
N ASP A 107 14.31 28.73 14.73
CA ASP A 107 14.94 29.46 15.81
C ASP A 107 14.22 29.21 17.15
N TRP A 108 14.96 28.62 18.09
CA TRP A 108 14.49 28.34 19.45
C TRP A 108 14.65 29.53 20.40
N GLY A 109 15.28 30.62 19.95
CA GLY A 109 15.54 31.82 20.76
C GLY A 109 16.64 31.61 21.79
N LEU A 110 17.69 30.87 21.41
CA LEU A 110 18.78 30.45 22.30
C LEU A 110 20.12 30.94 21.77
N GLU A 111 20.97 31.45 22.66
CA GLU A 111 22.33 31.88 22.33
C GLU A 111 23.32 30.71 22.23
N GLU A 112 23.11 29.66 23.03
CA GLU A 112 23.93 28.45 23.03
C GLU A 112 23.16 27.27 22.42
N PRO A 113 23.87 26.28 21.84
CA PRO A 113 23.20 25.11 21.29
C PRO A 113 22.55 24.26 22.38
N LEU A 114 21.44 23.60 22.02
CA LEU A 114 20.72 22.65 22.88
C LEU A 114 21.53 21.38 23.17
N ILE A 115 22.44 21.00 22.26
CA ILE A 115 23.31 19.84 22.37
C ILE A 115 24.76 20.33 22.27
N LEU A 116 25.56 19.99 23.27
CA LEU A 116 27.00 20.28 23.32
C LEU A 116 27.79 19.10 22.74
N ILE A 117 28.87 19.41 22.04
CA ILE A 117 29.81 18.42 21.52
C ILE A 117 31.10 18.49 22.35
N ASP A 118 31.41 17.42 23.07
CA ASP A 118 32.70 17.26 23.77
C ASP A 118 33.79 16.83 22.78
N GLU A 119 34.60 17.79 22.35
CA GLU A 119 35.73 17.56 21.44
C GLU A 119 36.85 16.72 22.06
N LYS A 120 36.89 16.54 23.39
CA LYS A 120 38.02 15.84 24.07
C LYS A 120 37.94 14.30 24.01
N ASN A 121 36.79 13.72 23.64
CA ASN A 121 36.56 12.27 23.63
C ASN A 121 36.36 11.67 22.22
N SER A 122 36.74 12.38 21.15
CA SER A 122 36.41 12.04 19.76
C SER A 122 37.15 10.82 19.16
N TYR A 123 37.96 10.08 19.92
CA TYR A 123 38.80 9.00 19.38
C TYR A 123 38.10 7.64 19.19
N TYR A 124 36.85 7.48 19.60
CA TYR A 124 36.10 6.23 19.43
C TYR A 124 34.84 6.43 18.58
N TYR A 125 34.95 6.06 17.30
CA TYR A 125 33.96 6.23 16.22
C TYR A 125 32.55 5.61 16.43
N TYR A 126 32.25 4.99 17.57
CA TYR A 126 31.08 4.10 17.69
C TYR A 126 30.12 4.36 18.86
N TYR A 127 30.32 5.39 19.69
CA TYR A 127 29.35 5.72 20.73
C TYR A 127 29.16 7.24 20.84
N ASN A 128 27.91 7.68 21.05
CA ASN A 128 27.48 9.06 21.38
C ASN A 128 28.13 9.65 22.65
N ARG A 129 29.34 9.22 23.05
CA ARG A 129 30.04 9.63 24.28
C ARG A 129 30.55 11.07 24.27
N GLY A 130 30.44 11.77 23.14
CA GLY A 130 30.80 13.19 23.03
C GLY A 130 29.60 14.13 22.88
N LEU A 131 28.37 13.68 23.13
CA LEU A 131 27.18 14.53 23.04
C LEU A 131 26.48 14.63 24.39
N GLU A 132 26.27 15.86 24.86
CA GLU A 132 25.58 16.13 26.13
C GLU A 132 24.49 17.19 25.93
N LEU A 133 23.40 17.08 26.69
CA LEU A 133 22.37 18.13 26.70
C LEU A 133 22.97 19.34 27.38
N ASN A 134 22.77 20.54 26.83
CA ASN A 134 23.32 21.75 27.44
C ASN A 134 22.68 21.96 28.82
N PRO A 135 23.44 21.90 29.93
CA PRO A 135 22.89 21.99 31.29
C PRO A 135 22.29 23.37 31.61
N LYS A 136 22.58 24.41 30.80
CA LYS A 136 21.94 25.73 30.87
C LYS A 136 20.46 25.65 30.54
N TYR A 137 20.08 24.72 29.67
CA TYR A 137 18.71 24.49 29.23
C TYR A 137 18.20 23.23 29.90
N ARG A 138 17.34 23.38 30.89
CA ARG A 138 16.73 22.26 31.64
C ARG A 138 15.93 21.31 30.72
N LEU A 139 16.60 20.34 30.10
CA LEU A 139 16.07 19.51 29.00
C LEU A 139 15.73 18.07 29.41
N GLY A 140 15.45 17.81 30.70
CA GLY A 140 15.22 16.46 31.22
C GLY A 140 14.06 15.66 30.59
N LEU A 141 13.15 16.32 29.86
CA LEU A 141 12.10 15.64 29.06
C LEU A 141 12.59 15.08 27.71
N PHE A 142 13.83 15.38 27.33
CA PHE A 142 14.40 15.06 26.02
C PHE A 142 15.61 14.14 26.19
N LYS A 143 15.85 13.32 25.16
CA LYS A 143 17.08 12.55 25.02
C LYS A 143 17.78 12.93 23.73
N ILE A 144 19.09 12.78 23.69
CA ILE A 144 19.86 12.96 22.45
C ILE A 144 19.64 11.74 21.57
N HIS A 145 19.10 11.95 20.37
CA HIS A 145 19.05 10.91 19.34
C HIS A 145 20.34 10.93 18.51
N ASN A 146 20.75 12.12 18.06
CA ASN A 146 22.02 12.39 17.42
C ASN A 146 22.40 13.88 17.61
N LYS A 147 23.53 14.32 17.04
CA LYS A 147 24.06 15.68 17.20
C LYS A 147 23.09 16.83 16.87
N ASN A 148 22.06 16.59 16.06
CA ASN A 148 21.08 17.59 15.63
C ASN A 148 19.64 17.24 16.03
N VAL A 149 19.41 16.10 16.69
CA VAL A 149 18.05 15.60 16.93
C VAL A 149 17.84 15.28 18.40
N LEU A 150 16.86 15.94 18.98
CA LEU A 150 16.29 15.61 20.28
C LEU A 150 15.14 14.63 20.10
N HIS A 151 15.02 13.68 21.02
CA HIS A 151 13.90 12.76 21.11
C HIS A 151 13.06 13.10 22.34
N PHE A 152 11.83 13.56 22.12
CA PHE A 152 10.88 13.87 23.18
C PHE A 152 10.24 12.61 23.76
N ASN A 153 10.01 12.62 25.07
CA ASN A 153 9.48 11.46 25.74
C ASN A 153 8.02 11.15 25.36
N GLU A 154 7.74 9.89 25.00
CA GLU A 154 6.41 9.46 24.54
C GLU A 154 5.32 9.62 25.60
N ALA A 155 5.60 9.31 26.88
CA ALA A 155 4.62 9.41 27.94
C ALA A 155 4.16 10.87 28.11
N PHE A 156 5.11 11.81 28.15
CA PHE A 156 4.81 13.23 28.25
C PHE A 156 4.15 13.78 26.98
N GLY A 157 4.57 13.32 25.80
CA GLY A 157 3.94 13.68 24.53
C GLY A 157 2.46 13.31 24.50
N GLN A 158 2.13 12.06 24.82
CA GLN A 158 0.73 11.61 24.88
C GLN A 158 -0.07 12.36 25.94
N TYR A 159 0.55 12.66 27.09
CA TYR A 159 -0.12 13.33 28.19
C TYR A 159 -0.40 14.82 27.91
N PHE A 160 0.52 15.54 27.27
CA PHE A 160 0.38 16.97 26.96
C PHE A 160 -0.36 17.26 25.64
N LEU A 161 -0.38 16.31 24.70
CA LEU A 161 -1.04 16.48 23.40
C LEU A 161 -2.46 17.05 23.46
N PRO A 162 -3.42 16.51 24.25
CA PRO A 162 -4.79 17.00 24.26
C PRO A 162 -4.94 18.42 24.81
N TYR A 163 -4.00 18.89 25.63
CA TYR A 163 -4.00 20.25 26.16
C TYR A 163 -3.37 21.26 25.20
N LEU A 164 -2.31 20.86 24.49
CA LEU A 164 -1.61 21.72 23.53
C LEU A 164 -2.34 21.78 22.19
N TYR A 165 -3.03 20.72 21.83
CA TYR A 165 -3.75 20.56 20.58
C TYR A 165 -5.15 20.03 20.87
N PRO A 166 -6.08 20.87 21.36
CA PRO A 166 -7.45 20.43 21.63
C PRO A 166 -8.11 19.91 20.35
N GLU A 167 -8.62 18.68 20.37
CA GLU A 167 -9.13 18.02 19.16
C GLU A 167 -10.20 18.83 18.40
N LYS A 168 -11.01 19.61 19.13
CA LYS A 168 -12.05 20.50 18.59
C LYS A 168 -11.50 21.53 17.60
N ASP A 169 -10.25 21.95 17.76
CA ASP A 169 -9.59 22.96 16.92
C ASP A 169 -8.99 22.33 15.65
N TYR A 170 -8.99 20.99 15.57
CA TYR A 170 -8.43 20.20 14.48
C TYR A 170 -9.48 19.30 13.82
N ILE A 171 -10.76 19.65 13.94
CA ILE A 171 -11.83 19.05 13.15
C ILE A 171 -11.66 19.52 11.71
N PRO A 172 -11.40 18.63 10.74
CA PRO A 172 -11.17 19.02 9.35
C PRO A 172 -12.34 19.85 8.82
N GLN A 173 -12.02 20.96 8.17
CA GLN A 173 -13.01 21.82 7.52
C GLN A 173 -12.89 21.70 6.01
N PRO A 174 -14.02 21.76 5.27
CA PRO A 174 -13.96 21.77 3.82
C PRO A 174 -13.28 23.05 3.34
N ALA A 175 -12.40 22.90 2.35
CA ALA A 175 -11.78 23.99 1.63
C ALA A 175 -12.85 24.83 0.92
N GLN A 176 -12.66 26.15 0.93
CA GLN A 176 -13.53 27.08 0.22
C GLN A 176 -13.24 27.14 -1.30
N ASN A 177 -12.16 26.49 -1.73
CA ASN A 177 -11.72 26.52 -3.12
C ASN A 177 -12.49 25.52 -3.97
N THR A 178 -12.81 25.91 -5.20
CA THR A 178 -13.30 25.02 -6.24
C THR A 178 -12.15 24.31 -6.93
N PHE A 179 -12.22 22.98 -7.03
CA PHE A 179 -11.23 22.17 -7.74
C PHE A 179 -11.74 21.85 -9.15
N ASN A 180 -11.00 22.28 -10.17
CA ASN A 180 -11.37 22.06 -11.58
C ASN A 180 -10.78 20.75 -12.12
N ASP A 181 -9.59 20.36 -11.65
CA ASP A 181 -8.87 19.17 -12.07
C ASP A 181 -8.98 18.09 -10.99
N THR A 182 -10.09 17.35 -11.02
CA THR A 182 -10.38 16.28 -10.05
C THR A 182 -10.36 14.92 -10.72
N TRP A 183 -9.90 13.91 -10.00
CA TRP A 183 -9.95 12.52 -10.42
C TRP A 183 -11.01 11.78 -9.61
N SER A 184 -11.98 11.19 -10.30
CA SER A 184 -13.11 10.48 -9.72
C SER A 184 -13.45 9.24 -10.56
N VAL A 185 -13.79 8.16 -9.86
CA VAL A 185 -14.27 6.91 -10.48
C VAL A 185 -15.63 6.47 -9.94
N GLU A 186 -16.26 7.27 -9.07
CA GLU A 186 -17.52 6.92 -8.39
C GLU A 186 -18.60 6.45 -9.38
N HIS A 187 -18.77 7.15 -10.50
CA HIS A 187 -19.83 6.85 -11.47
C HIS A 187 -19.55 5.63 -12.36
N GLN A 188 -18.33 5.11 -12.35
CA GLN A 188 -17.90 3.98 -13.19
C GLN A 188 -17.47 2.77 -12.37
N ILE A 189 -17.26 2.91 -11.05
CA ILE A 189 -16.65 1.88 -10.21
C ILE A 189 -17.40 0.53 -10.26
N GLN A 190 -18.72 0.57 -10.45
CA GLN A 190 -19.55 -0.62 -10.60
C GLN A 190 -19.18 -1.52 -11.78
N GLU A 191 -18.67 -0.94 -12.88
CA GLU A 191 -18.22 -1.68 -14.05
C GLU A 191 -16.70 -1.89 -13.99
N VAL A 192 -15.96 -0.85 -13.59
CA VAL A 192 -14.50 -0.88 -13.50
C VAL A 192 -14.02 -1.99 -12.58
N PHE A 193 -14.61 -2.13 -11.38
CA PHE A 193 -14.11 -3.07 -10.38
C PHE A 193 -14.32 -4.54 -10.77
N PRO A 194 -15.51 -4.99 -11.24
CA PRO A 194 -15.66 -6.34 -11.77
C PRO A 194 -14.74 -6.65 -12.94
N LEU A 195 -14.59 -5.71 -13.90
CA LEU A 195 -13.69 -5.87 -15.04
C LEU A 195 -12.22 -5.94 -14.61
N PHE A 196 -11.83 -5.15 -13.60
CA PHE A 196 -10.51 -5.22 -12.99
C PHE A 196 -10.25 -6.60 -12.39
N VAL A 197 -11.19 -7.13 -11.59
CA VAL A 197 -11.06 -8.47 -10.99
C VAL A 197 -11.00 -9.55 -12.07
N GLU A 198 -11.85 -9.49 -13.11
CA GLU A 198 -11.82 -10.41 -14.26
C GLU A 198 -10.46 -10.40 -14.97
N SER A 199 -9.89 -9.21 -15.15
CA SER A 199 -8.57 -9.03 -15.79
C SER A 199 -7.43 -9.53 -14.90
N LEU A 200 -7.49 -9.24 -13.60
CA LEU A 200 -6.52 -9.72 -12.61
C LEU A 200 -6.52 -11.26 -12.53
N LEU A 201 -7.68 -11.90 -12.62
CA LEU A 201 -7.79 -13.37 -12.65
C LEU A 201 -7.09 -13.99 -13.84
N THR A 202 -7.10 -13.32 -14.99
CA THR A 202 -6.36 -13.78 -16.16
C THR A 202 -4.86 -13.71 -15.91
N LEU A 203 -4.39 -12.60 -15.32
CA LEU A 203 -2.98 -12.42 -14.98
C LEU A 203 -2.49 -13.44 -13.93
N LEU A 204 -3.33 -13.82 -12.97
CA LEU A 204 -2.99 -14.78 -11.92
C LEU A 204 -2.74 -16.21 -12.44
N LYS A 205 -3.07 -16.50 -13.70
CA LYS A 205 -2.71 -17.79 -14.35
C LYS A 205 -1.21 -17.88 -14.64
N ASP A 206 -0.58 -16.75 -14.92
CA ASP A 206 0.82 -16.67 -15.38
C ASP A 206 1.77 -16.13 -14.30
N ARG A 207 1.23 -15.47 -13.26
CA ARG A 207 2.01 -14.83 -12.20
C ARG A 207 1.36 -14.99 -10.84
N ASP A 208 2.14 -15.43 -9.86
CA ASP A 208 1.63 -15.65 -8.50
C ASP A 208 1.29 -14.34 -7.78
N SER A 209 0.33 -14.42 -6.84
CA SER A 209 -0.18 -13.28 -6.10
C SER A 209 0.89 -12.59 -5.25
N ILE A 210 1.79 -13.35 -4.62
CA ILE A 210 2.85 -12.82 -3.74
C ILE A 210 3.80 -11.94 -4.53
N THR A 211 4.19 -12.39 -5.73
CA THR A 211 5.04 -11.61 -6.63
C THR A 211 4.36 -10.32 -7.08
N ILE A 212 3.05 -10.35 -7.38
CA ILE A 212 2.29 -9.13 -7.71
C ILE A 212 2.25 -8.18 -6.52
N MET A 213 1.97 -8.66 -5.31
CA MET A 213 1.92 -7.83 -4.11
C MET A 213 3.28 -7.20 -3.79
N LYS A 214 4.38 -7.97 -3.87
CA LYS A 214 5.72 -7.50 -3.52
C LYS A 214 6.38 -6.63 -4.58
N LYS A 215 6.22 -6.97 -5.86
CA LYS A 215 6.93 -6.33 -6.98
C LYS A 215 6.03 -5.46 -7.86
N GLY A 216 4.75 -5.35 -7.55
CA GLY A 216 3.77 -4.65 -8.38
C GLY A 216 3.52 -5.31 -9.73
N LEU A 217 2.89 -4.58 -10.64
CA LEU A 217 2.53 -5.02 -11.99
C LEU A 217 3.61 -4.62 -13.00
N LEU A 218 3.91 -5.50 -13.96
CA LEU A 218 4.79 -5.17 -15.08
C LEU A 218 4.12 -4.16 -16.01
N LYS A 219 4.91 -3.35 -16.72
CA LYS A 219 4.40 -2.31 -17.64
C LYS A 219 3.44 -2.86 -18.72
N GLY A 220 3.72 -4.05 -19.26
CA GLY A 220 2.83 -4.74 -20.20
C GLY A 220 1.49 -5.08 -19.55
N ASN A 221 1.53 -5.74 -18.40
CA ASN A 221 0.34 -6.10 -17.63
C ASN A 221 -0.50 -4.87 -17.26
N LEU A 222 0.12 -3.75 -16.89
CA LEU A 222 -0.60 -2.50 -16.59
C LEU A 222 -1.35 -1.98 -17.81
N LYS A 223 -0.70 -1.99 -18.98
CA LYS A 223 -1.35 -1.58 -20.24
C LYS A 223 -2.54 -2.48 -20.55
N ASP A 224 -2.37 -3.80 -20.40
CA ASP A 224 -3.42 -4.77 -20.70
C ASP A 224 -4.59 -4.68 -19.71
N LEU A 225 -4.32 -4.68 -18.39
CA LEU A 225 -5.36 -4.51 -17.37
C LEU A 225 -6.14 -3.21 -17.58
N ARG A 226 -5.44 -2.10 -17.86
CA ARG A 226 -6.07 -0.81 -18.11
C ARG A 226 -7.00 -0.84 -19.33
N ALA A 227 -6.57 -1.47 -20.42
CA ALA A 227 -7.40 -1.62 -21.62
C ALA A 227 -8.65 -2.47 -21.34
N MET A 228 -8.59 -3.40 -20.38
CA MET A 228 -9.69 -4.32 -20.08
C MET A 228 -10.69 -3.78 -19.04
N CYS A 229 -10.27 -2.88 -18.14
CA CYS A 229 -11.14 -2.33 -17.08
C CYS A 229 -11.41 -0.83 -17.18
N GLY A 230 -10.68 -0.09 -18.03
CA GLY A 230 -10.90 1.34 -18.27
C GLY A 230 -10.45 2.27 -17.14
N LEU A 231 -9.77 1.76 -16.11
CA LEU A 231 -9.29 2.61 -15.01
C LEU A 231 -8.13 3.50 -15.45
N ALA A 232 -8.40 4.81 -15.54
CA ALA A 232 -7.41 5.82 -15.89
C ALA A 232 -6.27 5.89 -14.86
N PRO A 233 -5.03 6.24 -15.27
CA PRO A 233 -3.97 6.54 -14.32
C PRO A 233 -4.32 7.78 -13.48
N PHE A 234 -3.63 7.95 -12.36
CA PHE A 234 -3.69 9.22 -11.61
C PHE A 234 -3.09 10.37 -12.45
N PRO A 235 -3.61 11.60 -12.35
CA PRO A 235 -3.20 12.71 -13.24
C PRO A 235 -1.70 13.06 -13.19
N LEU A 236 -1.14 13.20 -12.00
CA LEU A 236 0.24 13.61 -11.69
C LEU A 236 1.03 12.47 -11.07
N SER A 237 0.49 11.77 -10.05
CA SER A 237 1.26 10.73 -9.33
C SER A 237 1.66 9.54 -10.20
N ALA A 238 0.98 9.30 -11.32
CA ALA A 238 1.39 8.32 -12.32
C ALA A 238 2.76 8.63 -12.96
N SER A 239 3.13 9.91 -13.08
CA SER A 239 4.46 10.32 -13.54
C SER A 239 5.57 9.95 -12.54
N TYR A 240 5.20 9.69 -11.29
CA TYR A 240 6.08 9.28 -10.20
C TYR A 240 5.95 7.78 -9.86
N ASN A 241 5.42 6.98 -10.80
CA ASN A 241 5.22 5.52 -10.69
C ASN A 241 4.16 5.07 -9.69
N LEU A 242 3.23 5.94 -9.28
CA LEU A 242 2.05 5.52 -8.52
C LEU A 242 0.89 5.23 -9.48
N ASP A 243 0.35 4.02 -9.45
CA ASP A 243 -0.71 3.60 -10.37
C ASP A 243 -1.88 2.97 -9.60
N PRO A 244 -3.14 3.38 -9.87
CA PRO A 244 -4.30 2.87 -9.15
C PRO A 244 -4.46 1.34 -9.31
N LEU A 245 -4.09 0.78 -10.47
CA LEU A 245 -4.18 -0.66 -10.70
C LEU A 245 -3.20 -1.47 -9.83
N VAL A 246 -2.04 -0.90 -9.53
CA VAL A 246 -1.06 -1.54 -8.63
C VAL A 246 -1.62 -1.56 -7.20
N LEU A 247 -2.16 -0.44 -6.74
CA LEU A 247 -2.78 -0.34 -5.41
C LEU A 247 -3.97 -1.28 -5.27
N LEU A 248 -4.87 -1.31 -6.26
CA LEU A 248 -6.01 -2.23 -6.28
C LEU A 248 -5.58 -3.69 -6.29
N ALA A 249 -4.55 -4.06 -7.07
CA ALA A 249 -4.06 -5.43 -7.11
C ALA A 249 -3.49 -5.84 -5.75
N LYS A 250 -2.69 -4.98 -5.12
CA LYS A 250 -2.17 -5.23 -3.76
C LYS A 250 -3.30 -5.37 -2.75
N PHE A 251 -4.30 -4.49 -2.81
CA PHE A 251 -5.43 -4.48 -1.89
C PHE A 251 -6.30 -5.73 -2.02
N VAL A 252 -6.80 -6.03 -3.24
CA VAL A 252 -7.66 -7.20 -3.49
C VAL A 252 -6.96 -8.49 -3.11
N LEU A 253 -5.68 -8.66 -3.47
CA LEU A 253 -4.92 -9.86 -3.14
C LEU A 253 -4.57 -9.97 -1.64
N SER A 254 -4.59 -8.85 -0.90
CA SER A 254 -4.35 -8.85 0.55
C SER A 254 -5.60 -9.19 1.35
N PHE A 255 -6.78 -8.74 0.91
CA PHE A 255 -8.02 -8.80 1.70
C PHE A 255 -9.09 -9.78 1.17
N GLU A 256 -8.90 -10.35 -0.02
CA GLU A 256 -9.77 -11.44 -0.47
C GLU A 256 -9.44 -12.75 0.26
N THR A 257 -10.44 -13.32 0.92
CA THR A 257 -10.33 -14.52 1.77
C THR A 257 -10.63 -15.81 1.02
N GLY A 258 -11.36 -15.72 -0.10
CA GLY A 258 -11.81 -16.87 -0.88
C GLY A 258 -11.05 -17.06 -2.18
N LYS A 259 -11.55 -17.97 -3.01
CA LYS A 259 -11.18 -18.01 -4.43
C LYS A 259 -11.68 -16.73 -5.08
N LEU A 260 -10.77 -15.88 -5.53
CA LEU A 260 -11.11 -14.67 -6.27
C LEU A 260 -11.93 -15.08 -7.51
N ASN A 261 -13.10 -14.47 -7.66
CA ASN A 261 -13.98 -14.62 -8.82
C ASN A 261 -14.47 -13.24 -9.24
N ARG A 262 -14.86 -13.07 -10.51
CA ARG A 262 -15.50 -11.83 -10.97
C ARG A 262 -16.76 -11.59 -10.13
N PRO A 263 -16.87 -10.46 -9.41
CA PRO A 263 -18.07 -10.16 -8.63
C PRO A 263 -19.25 -9.87 -9.57
N GLU A 264 -20.44 -10.33 -9.19
CA GLU A 264 -21.70 -9.87 -9.81
C GLU A 264 -22.00 -8.44 -9.38
N ASP A 265 -21.77 -8.14 -8.10
CA ASP A 265 -21.92 -6.80 -7.51
C ASP A 265 -20.57 -6.26 -7.02
N GLY A 266 -19.92 -5.46 -7.86
CA GLY A 266 -18.61 -4.88 -7.56
C GLY A 266 -18.62 -3.98 -6.32
N MET A 267 -19.67 -3.18 -6.12
CA MET A 267 -19.76 -2.25 -4.99
C MET A 267 -19.92 -3.00 -3.66
N ALA A 268 -20.71 -4.06 -3.62
CA ALA A 268 -20.86 -4.88 -2.42
C ALA A 268 -19.54 -5.57 -2.03
N LEU A 269 -18.78 -6.05 -3.02
CA LEU A 269 -17.46 -6.61 -2.77
C LEU A 269 -16.48 -5.53 -2.26
N ILE A 270 -16.46 -4.34 -2.86
CA ILE A 270 -15.64 -3.21 -2.36
C ILE A 270 -15.97 -2.92 -0.90
N LYS A 271 -17.25 -2.75 -0.54
CA LYS A 271 -17.66 -2.51 0.85
C LYS A 271 -17.17 -3.63 1.77
N THR A 272 -17.30 -4.88 1.36
CA THR A 272 -16.81 -6.04 2.14
C THR A 272 -15.30 -5.96 2.37
N LEU A 273 -14.51 -5.67 1.33
CA LEU A 273 -13.04 -5.58 1.45
C LEU A 273 -12.61 -4.39 2.32
N VAL A 274 -13.27 -3.23 2.18
CA VAL A 274 -13.04 -2.04 3.01
C VAL A 274 -13.37 -2.35 4.47
N GLN A 275 -14.48 -3.06 4.71
CA GLN A 275 -14.86 -3.43 6.06
C GLN A 275 -13.85 -4.38 6.71
N ARG A 276 -13.33 -5.35 5.95
CA ARG A 276 -12.22 -6.21 6.41
C ARG A 276 -10.96 -5.43 6.75
N MET A 277 -10.63 -4.44 5.93
CA MET A 277 -9.44 -3.62 6.16
C MET A 277 -9.54 -2.81 7.44
N PHE A 278 -10.67 -2.17 7.69
CA PHE A 278 -10.81 -1.16 8.73
C PHE A 278 -11.50 -1.61 10.02
N PHE A 279 -12.40 -2.60 9.98
CA PHE A 279 -13.25 -2.96 11.11
C PHE A 279 -13.06 -4.39 11.62
N GLU A 280 -12.33 -5.25 10.90
CA GLU A 280 -11.98 -6.59 11.39
C GLU A 280 -10.62 -6.56 12.10
N THR A 281 -10.63 -6.73 13.43
CA THR A 281 -9.42 -6.70 14.30
C THR A 281 -8.39 -7.76 13.94
N ARG A 282 -8.84 -8.94 13.49
CA ARG A 282 -7.96 -9.97 12.94
C ARG A 282 -8.63 -10.54 11.71
N PRO A 283 -8.09 -10.30 10.51
CA PRO A 283 -8.66 -10.90 9.31
C PRO A 283 -8.65 -12.42 9.52
N ARG A 284 -9.83 -13.05 9.50
CA ARG A 284 -10.10 -14.43 9.97
C ARG A 284 -8.94 -15.40 9.72
N VAL A 285 -8.05 -15.62 10.72
CA VAL A 285 -7.02 -16.67 10.95
C VAL A 285 -6.12 -17.14 9.78
N ASN A 286 -6.46 -16.90 8.52
CA ASN A 286 -5.94 -17.50 7.30
C ASN A 286 -5.77 -16.46 6.17
N LEU A 287 -5.75 -15.16 6.45
CA LEU A 287 -5.34 -14.17 5.45
C LEU A 287 -3.82 -13.99 5.53
N PRO A 288 -3.02 -14.66 4.68
CA PRO A 288 -1.56 -14.63 4.80
C PRO A 288 -0.96 -13.22 4.67
N TYR A 289 -1.71 -12.25 4.12
CA TYR A 289 -1.18 -10.96 3.69
C TYR A 289 -2.02 -9.73 4.07
N GLY A 290 -3.25 -9.87 4.59
CA GLY A 290 -4.13 -8.74 4.90
C GLY A 290 -3.58 -7.77 5.95
N SER A 291 -2.77 -8.26 6.88
CA SER A 291 -2.05 -7.42 7.86
C SER A 291 -0.79 -6.75 7.29
N GLN A 292 -0.38 -7.11 6.07
CA GLN A 292 0.86 -6.67 5.43
C GLN A 292 0.62 -5.72 4.24
N PHE A 293 -0.64 -5.33 3.96
CA PHE A 293 -0.98 -4.46 2.84
C PHE A 293 -0.15 -3.16 2.85
N GLU A 294 -0.02 -2.53 4.01
CA GLU A 294 0.69 -1.26 4.19
C GLU A 294 2.18 -1.40 3.92
N TYR A 295 2.76 -2.53 4.30
CA TYR A 295 4.11 -2.88 3.91
C TYR A 295 4.24 -2.98 2.38
N PHE A 296 3.31 -3.65 1.70
CA PHE A 296 3.32 -3.74 0.24
C PHE A 296 3.11 -2.39 -0.45
N ALA A 297 2.22 -1.54 0.05
CA ALA A 297 2.01 -0.19 -0.48
C ALA A 297 3.28 0.67 -0.41
N LEU A 298 4.07 0.51 0.67
CA LEU A 298 5.35 1.21 0.81
C LEU A 298 6.44 0.67 -0.12
N LEU A 299 6.33 -0.54 -0.67
CA LEU A 299 7.31 -1.04 -1.65
C LEU A 299 7.26 -0.30 -2.99
N ASP A 300 6.26 0.55 -3.21
CA ASP A 300 6.23 1.44 -4.39
C ASP A 300 7.24 2.59 -4.28
N GLN A 301 7.68 2.93 -3.05
CA GLN A 301 8.68 3.98 -2.80
C GLN A 301 9.96 3.44 -2.14
N CYS A 302 9.84 2.38 -1.32
CA CYS A 302 10.93 1.82 -0.56
C CYS A 302 11.57 0.63 -1.29
N SER A 303 12.89 0.59 -1.25
CA SER A 303 13.67 -0.60 -1.56
C SER A 303 13.83 -1.48 -0.32
N LEU A 304 14.18 -2.75 -0.55
CA LEU A 304 14.33 -3.77 0.48
C LEU A 304 15.80 -4.11 0.74
N ASN A 305 16.12 -4.27 2.01
CA ASN A 305 17.34 -4.95 2.45
C ASN A 305 17.00 -6.43 2.72
N SER A 306 17.43 -7.34 1.84
CA SER A 306 16.94 -8.73 1.74
C SER A 306 17.42 -9.69 2.84
N GLY A 307 18.02 -9.19 3.92
CA GLY A 307 18.65 -10.00 4.97
C GLY A 307 17.77 -10.34 6.17
N TYR A 308 16.53 -9.85 6.25
CA TYR A 308 15.76 -9.89 7.50
C TYR A 308 14.32 -10.37 7.33
N SER A 309 13.86 -11.21 8.26
CA SER A 309 12.46 -11.67 8.38
C SER A 309 11.82 -11.07 9.63
N TYR A 310 11.30 -9.85 9.52
CA TYR A 310 10.53 -9.23 10.59
C TYR A 310 9.02 -9.35 10.33
N SER A 311 8.23 -9.29 11.40
CA SER A 311 6.80 -9.03 11.27
C SER A 311 6.61 -7.64 10.66
N VAL A 312 5.88 -7.57 9.56
CA VAL A 312 5.55 -6.32 8.85
C VAL A 312 4.10 -5.91 9.05
N ALA A 313 3.44 -6.48 10.06
CA ALA A 313 2.05 -6.17 10.39
C ALA A 313 1.93 -4.74 10.95
N LEU A 314 0.98 -3.97 10.44
CA LEU A 314 0.65 -2.65 10.98
C LEU A 314 -0.13 -2.78 12.29
N ASP A 315 0.10 -1.85 13.21
CA ASP A 315 -0.68 -1.66 14.43
C ASP A 315 -2.15 -1.33 14.09
N GLU A 316 -3.09 -2.04 14.73
CA GLU A 316 -4.54 -1.85 14.55
C GLU A 316 -4.98 -0.41 14.84
N ALA A 317 -4.30 0.27 15.78
CA ALA A 317 -4.61 1.66 16.14
C ALA A 317 -4.45 2.62 14.95
N ALA A 318 -3.52 2.33 14.03
CA ALA A 318 -3.28 3.17 12.85
C ALA A 318 -4.48 3.16 11.90
N ARG A 319 -5.05 1.97 11.61
CA ARG A 319 -6.25 1.85 10.77
C ARG A 319 -7.46 2.52 11.39
N LYS A 320 -7.65 2.33 12.70
CA LYS A 320 -8.69 3.02 13.47
C LYS A 320 -8.56 4.55 13.35
N GLY A 321 -7.34 5.07 13.42
CA GLY A 321 -7.09 6.49 13.26
C GLY A 321 -7.47 7.02 11.87
N VAL A 322 -7.14 6.28 10.80
CA VAL A 322 -7.53 6.64 9.42
C VAL A 322 -9.05 6.73 9.31
N VAL A 323 -9.78 5.71 9.78
CA VAL A 323 -11.24 5.71 9.76
C VAL A 323 -11.80 6.86 10.59
N THR A 324 -11.25 7.12 11.78
CA THR A 324 -11.72 8.18 12.67
C THR A 324 -11.66 9.55 11.98
N VAL A 325 -10.59 9.82 11.22
CA VAL A 325 -10.44 11.06 10.45
C VAL A 325 -11.41 11.10 9.27
N LEU A 326 -11.56 9.99 8.53
CA LEU A 326 -12.48 9.90 7.39
C LEU A 326 -13.95 10.03 7.80
N SER A 327 -14.33 9.49 8.96
CA SER A 327 -15.68 9.60 9.49
C SER A 327 -16.04 11.01 9.97
N ALA A 328 -15.07 11.92 10.09
CA ALA A 328 -15.30 13.34 10.39
C ALA A 328 -15.60 14.18 9.13
N LEU A 329 -15.50 13.60 7.93
CA LEU A 329 -15.75 14.31 6.68
C LEU A 329 -17.25 14.46 6.42
N GLN A 330 -17.64 15.56 5.78
CA GLN A 330 -18.99 15.73 5.24
C GLN A 330 -19.11 14.95 3.94
N MET A 331 -20.24 14.26 3.78
CA MET A 331 -20.58 13.56 2.53
C MET A 331 -20.88 14.58 1.42
N GLY A 332 -20.38 14.35 0.21
CA GLY A 332 -20.76 15.13 -0.97
C GLY A 332 -19.75 16.21 -1.31
N GLU A 333 -20.10 17.49 -1.17
CA GLU A 333 -19.37 18.59 -1.84
C GLU A 333 -18.08 19.06 -1.15
N GLY A 334 -17.85 18.69 0.10
CA GLY A 334 -16.70 19.15 0.88
C GLY A 334 -15.37 18.55 0.42
N TRP A 335 -14.46 19.40 -0.05
CA TRP A 335 -13.07 19.03 -0.32
C TRP A 335 -12.19 19.29 0.89
N TYR A 336 -11.32 18.37 1.27
CA TYR A 336 -10.50 18.45 2.47
C TYR A 336 -9.02 18.35 2.14
N SER A 337 -8.22 19.24 2.73
CA SER A 337 -6.76 19.21 2.65
C SER A 337 -6.22 17.94 3.30
N VAL A 338 -5.40 17.17 2.58
CA VAL A 338 -4.84 15.93 3.13
C VAL A 338 -3.83 16.17 4.24
N GLU A 339 -3.18 17.34 4.25
CA GLU A 339 -2.30 17.76 5.34
C GLU A 339 -3.08 18.04 6.62
N ASP A 340 -4.26 18.67 6.50
CA ASP A 340 -5.14 18.91 7.65
C ASP A 340 -5.72 17.60 8.18
N LEU A 341 -6.04 16.65 7.30
CA LEU A 341 -6.44 15.30 7.70
C LEU A 341 -5.33 14.56 8.44
N PHE A 342 -4.10 14.62 7.94
CA PHE A 342 -2.96 13.99 8.61
C PHE A 342 -2.62 14.69 9.94
N LYS A 343 -2.73 16.01 10.02
CA LYS A 343 -2.60 16.74 11.28
C LYS A 343 -3.68 16.34 12.29
N SER A 344 -4.92 16.22 11.82
CA SER A 344 -6.06 15.75 12.61
C SER A 344 -5.88 14.30 13.10
N PHE A 345 -5.25 13.44 12.30
CA PHE A 345 -4.84 12.09 12.70
C PHE A 345 -3.85 12.12 13.87
N LEU A 346 -2.79 12.94 13.76
CA LEU A 346 -1.75 13.07 14.80
C LEU A 346 -2.28 13.66 16.11
N VAL A 347 -3.10 14.72 16.03
CA VAL A 347 -3.66 15.41 17.20
C VAL A 347 -4.58 14.51 18.03
N ARG A 348 -5.27 13.57 17.39
CA ARG A 348 -6.07 12.53 18.09
C ARG A 348 -5.22 11.39 18.67
N GLY A 349 -3.89 11.56 18.70
CA GLY A 349 -2.95 10.61 19.28
C GLY A 349 -2.67 9.38 18.42
N PHE A 350 -3.10 9.35 17.16
CA PHE A 350 -2.81 8.25 16.27
C PHE A 350 -1.42 8.40 15.63
N SER A 351 -0.80 7.27 15.29
CA SER A 351 0.45 7.22 14.54
C SER A 351 0.46 6.00 13.62
N MET A 352 1.15 6.09 12.48
CA MET A 352 1.45 4.89 11.70
C MET A 352 2.59 4.15 12.38
N ARG A 353 2.39 2.86 12.63
CA ARG A 353 3.36 2.03 13.35
C ARG A 353 3.25 0.59 12.90
N PHE A 354 4.38 -0.03 12.56
CA PHE A 354 4.45 -1.48 12.49
C PHE A 354 4.59 -2.06 13.91
N HIS A 355 4.05 -3.25 14.13
CA HIS A 355 4.26 -3.99 15.38
C HIS A 355 5.75 -4.16 15.68
N ASN A 356 6.56 -4.44 14.66
CA ASN A 356 8.00 -4.41 14.76
C ASN A 356 8.57 -3.16 14.10
N GLN A 357 9.05 -2.21 14.91
CA GLN A 357 9.62 -0.96 14.42
C GLN A 357 10.99 -1.14 13.73
N GLU A 358 11.69 -2.26 13.95
CA GLU A 358 12.97 -2.57 13.28
C GLU A 358 12.84 -2.66 11.76
N VAL A 359 11.62 -2.90 11.25
CA VAL A 359 11.33 -2.85 9.81
C VAL A 359 11.76 -1.51 9.20
N LEU A 360 11.54 -0.40 9.91
CA LEU A 360 11.86 0.94 9.44
C LEU A 360 13.36 1.25 9.52
N HIS A 361 14.09 0.61 10.44
CA HIS A 361 15.51 0.83 10.65
C HIS A 361 16.40 -0.08 9.81
N SER A 362 15.92 -1.31 9.54
CA SER A 362 16.78 -2.39 9.03
C SER A 362 16.35 -2.92 7.66
N VAL A 363 15.08 -2.74 7.26
CA VAL A 363 14.52 -3.35 6.04
C VAL A 363 14.20 -2.34 4.96
N LEU A 364 13.41 -1.32 5.30
CA LEU A 364 12.92 -0.34 4.35
C LEU A 364 13.90 0.82 4.23
N TYR A 365 14.17 1.25 3.00
CA TYR A 365 14.94 2.45 2.72
C TYR A 365 14.49 3.10 1.41
N ILE A 366 14.69 4.42 1.29
CA ILE A 366 14.45 5.18 0.07
C ILE A 366 15.79 5.51 -0.57
N ARG A 367 16.00 5.08 -1.82
CA ARG A 367 17.24 5.35 -2.55
C ARG A 367 17.33 6.81 -2.96
N GLY A 368 18.45 7.45 -2.61
CA GLY A 368 18.83 8.78 -3.04
C GLY A 368 20.14 9.20 -2.37
N GLN A 369 20.74 10.27 -2.87
CA GLN A 369 21.97 10.84 -2.32
C GLN A 369 21.66 11.94 -1.29
N GLU A 370 20.57 12.67 -1.49
CA GLU A 370 20.23 13.85 -0.70
C GLU A 370 18.72 14.00 -0.54
N ILE A 371 18.30 14.36 0.68
CA ILE A 371 16.98 14.93 0.97
C ILE A 371 17.18 16.38 1.43
N GLN A 372 16.62 17.32 0.67
CA GLN A 372 16.62 18.73 1.02
C GLN A 372 15.28 19.10 1.63
N LEU A 373 15.22 19.29 2.95
CA LEU A 373 14.05 19.85 3.64
C LEU A 373 14.22 21.37 3.80
N PRO A 374 13.15 22.12 4.10
CA PRO A 374 13.22 23.58 4.24
C PRO A 374 14.29 24.09 5.22
N TYR A 375 14.62 23.29 6.23
CA TYR A 375 15.50 23.67 7.34
C TYR A 375 16.73 22.78 7.49
N ALA A 376 16.82 21.68 6.74
CA ALA A 376 17.90 20.71 6.89
C ALA A 376 18.15 19.95 5.60
N GLN A 377 19.42 19.74 5.32
CA GLN A 377 19.89 18.81 4.31
C GLN A 377 20.31 17.50 4.99
N TYR A 378 19.90 16.37 4.42
CA TYR A 378 20.31 15.04 4.82
C TYR A 378 21.00 14.38 3.64
N THR A 379 22.24 13.95 3.83
CA THR A 379 23.06 13.31 2.79
C THR A 379 23.47 11.92 3.24
N THR A 380 23.56 10.98 2.30
CA THR A 380 24.14 9.65 2.53
C THR A 380 25.29 9.40 1.57
N TYR A 381 26.28 8.64 2.03
CA TYR A 381 27.45 8.24 1.24
C TYR A 381 27.26 6.87 0.57
N ASP A 382 26.21 6.12 0.94
CA ASP A 382 25.96 4.78 0.44
C ASP A 382 24.87 4.73 -0.65
N ASP A 383 24.81 3.60 -1.35
CA ASP A 383 23.79 3.31 -2.36
C ASP A 383 22.45 2.86 -1.74
N LYS A 384 22.39 2.76 -0.41
CA LYS A 384 21.22 2.33 0.37
C LYS A 384 20.36 3.50 0.83
N GLY A 385 20.78 4.74 0.66
CA GLY A 385 19.87 5.88 0.80
C GLY A 385 19.42 6.17 2.23
N PHE A 386 18.14 6.44 2.43
CA PHE A 386 17.57 6.93 3.69
C PHE A 386 16.58 5.95 4.32
N HIS A 387 16.80 5.61 5.59
CA HIS A 387 15.84 4.83 6.36
C HIS A 387 14.70 5.72 6.88
N PRO A 388 13.42 5.28 6.83
CA PRO A 388 12.28 6.00 7.36
C PRO A 388 12.21 5.92 8.89
N SER A 389 13.25 6.45 9.55
CA SER A 389 13.44 6.39 10.99
C SER A 389 13.90 7.73 11.55
N GLY A 390 13.82 7.89 12.87
CA GLY A 390 14.14 9.16 13.53
C GLY A 390 13.33 10.32 12.94
N VAL A 391 14.02 11.43 12.65
CA VAL A 391 13.43 12.63 12.04
C VAL A 391 12.80 12.38 10.65
N LEU A 392 13.27 11.36 9.93
CA LEU A 392 12.74 11.04 8.60
C LEU A 392 11.51 10.11 8.66
N LYS A 393 11.19 9.54 9.83
CA LYS A 393 10.09 8.59 10.00
C LYS A 393 8.76 9.16 9.52
N ARG A 394 8.44 10.40 9.91
CA ARG A 394 7.16 11.01 9.57
C ARG A 394 7.00 11.22 8.07
N ILE A 395 8.00 11.82 7.44
CA ILE A 395 7.94 12.23 6.04
C ILE A 395 8.16 11.07 5.06
N LEU A 396 8.85 10.00 5.48
CA LEU A 396 9.16 8.85 4.62
C LEU A 396 8.27 7.62 4.89
N PHE A 397 7.54 7.59 6.02
CA PHE A 397 6.68 6.45 6.37
C PHE A 397 5.27 6.87 6.81
N GLU A 398 5.12 7.67 7.86
CA GLU A 398 3.78 7.92 8.42
C GLU A 398 2.87 8.69 7.45
N ARG A 399 3.35 9.81 6.92
CA ARG A 399 2.59 10.64 5.97
C ARG A 399 2.35 9.91 4.64
N PRO A 400 3.38 9.34 3.98
CA PRO A 400 3.16 8.61 2.71
C PRO A 400 2.21 7.44 2.87
N LEU A 401 2.27 6.70 3.98
CA LEU A 401 1.34 5.59 4.21
C LEU A 401 -0.09 6.07 4.44
N PHE A 402 -0.29 7.18 5.17
CA PHE A 402 -1.61 7.80 5.29
C PHE A 402 -2.15 8.23 3.93
N PHE A 403 -1.31 8.81 3.05
CA PHE A 403 -1.73 9.17 1.70
C PHE A 403 -1.97 7.95 0.80
N ALA A 404 -1.22 6.86 0.98
CA ALA A 404 -1.46 5.61 0.26
C ALA A 404 -2.87 5.05 0.52
N TYR A 405 -3.37 5.18 1.75
CA TYR A 405 -4.78 4.89 2.05
C TYR A 405 -5.72 5.75 1.23
N LEU A 406 -5.49 7.06 1.18
CA LEU A 406 -6.37 7.98 0.44
C LEU A 406 -6.38 7.68 -1.06
N TYR A 407 -5.22 7.39 -1.68
CA TYR A 407 -5.15 6.96 -3.08
C TYR A 407 -5.81 5.60 -3.34
N LEU A 408 -5.67 4.65 -2.41
CA LEU A 408 -6.37 3.37 -2.51
C LEU A 408 -7.90 3.60 -2.49
N LEU A 409 -8.39 4.37 -1.53
CA LEU A 409 -9.81 4.68 -1.40
C LEU A 409 -10.32 5.45 -2.62
N ALA A 410 -9.49 6.31 -3.21
CA ALA A 410 -9.80 6.94 -4.49
C ALA A 410 -9.97 5.92 -5.60
N SER A 411 -9.02 4.97 -5.72
CA SER A 411 -9.07 3.89 -6.71
C SER A 411 -10.31 3.01 -6.59
N LEU A 412 -10.90 2.95 -5.38
CA LEU A 412 -12.14 2.25 -5.06
C LEU A 412 -13.39 3.12 -5.22
N GLY A 413 -13.29 4.39 -5.64
CA GLY A 413 -14.42 5.32 -5.77
C GLY A 413 -15.00 5.82 -4.45
N ILE A 414 -14.33 5.57 -3.32
CA ILE A 414 -14.74 6.00 -1.97
C ILE A 414 -14.39 7.47 -1.75
N LEU A 415 -13.27 7.90 -2.35
CA LEU A 415 -12.83 9.29 -2.37
C LEU A 415 -12.70 9.76 -3.81
N ASP A 416 -12.89 11.05 -4.02
CA ASP A 416 -12.30 11.74 -5.16
C ASP A 416 -11.05 12.46 -4.70
N ILE A 417 -10.12 12.69 -5.62
CA ILE A 417 -8.84 13.34 -5.31
C ILE A 417 -8.61 14.54 -6.22
N ALA A 418 -7.92 15.53 -5.68
CA ALA A 418 -7.28 16.59 -6.42
C ALA A 418 -5.79 16.54 -6.12
N GLU A 419 -4.98 16.49 -7.18
CA GLU A 419 -3.53 16.48 -7.06
C GLU A 419 -2.95 17.87 -7.32
N LYS A 420 -1.79 18.13 -6.73
CA LYS A 420 -0.99 19.33 -6.93
C LYS A 420 0.44 18.92 -7.30
N THR A 421 1.17 19.81 -7.95
CA THR A 421 2.59 19.57 -8.22
C THR A 421 3.35 19.44 -6.90
N PRO A 422 4.03 18.32 -6.64
CA PRO A 422 4.80 18.14 -5.41
C PRO A 422 6.13 18.89 -5.47
N GLU A 423 6.66 19.24 -4.30
CA GLU A 423 8.04 19.71 -4.18
C GLU A 423 9.03 18.58 -4.50
N LEU A 424 10.13 18.92 -5.18
CA LEU A 424 11.19 17.97 -5.52
C LEU A 424 12.29 18.04 -4.46
N LEU A 425 12.15 17.20 -3.42
CA LEU A 425 13.00 17.22 -2.23
C LEU A 425 14.05 16.11 -2.21
N LEU A 426 13.99 15.15 -3.13
CA LEU A 426 14.88 13.98 -3.18
C LEU A 426 15.79 14.07 -4.40
N THR A 427 17.10 14.07 -4.18
CA THR A 427 18.09 13.92 -5.24
C THR A 427 18.45 12.44 -5.40
N LYS A 428 18.23 11.91 -6.60
CA LYS A 428 18.60 10.54 -6.99
C LYS A 428 19.29 10.54 -8.34
N ASN A 429 20.54 10.07 -8.40
CA ASN A 429 21.35 10.04 -9.62
C ASN A 429 21.39 11.42 -10.31
N ASP A 430 21.71 12.46 -9.53
CA ASP A 430 21.79 13.87 -9.96
C ASP A 430 20.49 14.45 -10.56
N LYS A 431 19.35 13.79 -10.30
CA LYS A 431 18.02 14.25 -10.71
C LYS A 431 17.13 14.48 -9.49
N GLN A 432 16.31 15.50 -9.57
CA GLN A 432 15.35 15.87 -8.53
C GLN A 432 14.04 15.10 -8.71
N PHE A 433 13.53 14.56 -7.60
CA PHE A 433 12.29 13.81 -7.52
C PHE A 433 11.47 14.29 -6.31
N PRO A 434 10.14 14.06 -6.33
CA PRO A 434 9.36 14.15 -5.11
C PRO A 434 9.90 13.19 -4.06
N LEU A 435 9.70 13.53 -2.79
CA LEU A 435 10.18 12.70 -1.67
C LEU A 435 9.59 11.28 -1.73
N THR A 436 8.29 11.20 -2.07
CA THR A 436 7.57 9.95 -2.31
C THR A 436 6.61 10.10 -3.49
N PRO A 437 6.16 8.98 -4.12
CA PRO A 437 5.14 9.04 -5.17
C PRO A 437 3.79 9.61 -4.71
N TYR A 438 3.55 9.64 -3.40
CA TYR A 438 2.29 10.07 -2.80
C TYR A 438 2.19 11.59 -2.59
N GLU A 439 3.28 12.33 -2.74
CA GLU A 439 3.37 13.78 -2.46
C GLU A 439 2.46 14.65 -3.33
N ALA A 440 2.02 14.13 -4.49
CA ALA A 440 1.14 14.89 -5.37
C ALA A 440 -0.28 15.05 -4.79
N LEU A 441 -0.66 14.32 -3.73
CA LEU A 441 -2.01 14.40 -3.19
C LEU A 441 -2.24 15.74 -2.47
N GLY A 442 -3.19 16.53 -2.95
CA GLY A 442 -3.51 17.83 -2.37
C GLY A 442 -4.77 17.81 -1.50
N SER A 443 -5.84 17.22 -2.03
CA SER A 443 -7.14 17.22 -1.36
C SER A 443 -7.97 16.00 -1.73
N VAL A 444 -8.93 15.67 -0.85
CA VAL A 444 -9.88 14.56 -1.04
C VAL A 444 -11.31 15.01 -0.79
N ARG A 445 -12.26 14.30 -1.40
CA ARG A 445 -13.70 14.49 -1.17
C ARG A 445 -14.35 13.15 -0.89
N LEU A 446 -15.17 13.07 0.15
CA LEU A 446 -15.91 11.85 0.48
C LEU A 446 -17.13 11.69 -0.44
N THR A 447 -17.16 10.60 -1.21
CA THR A 447 -18.27 10.29 -2.10
C THR A 447 -19.46 9.71 -1.35
N SER A 448 -20.65 9.71 -1.95
CA SER A 448 -21.82 9.04 -1.35
C SER A 448 -21.59 7.53 -1.26
N PHE A 449 -20.89 6.95 -2.24
CA PHE A 449 -20.45 5.55 -2.17
C PHE A 449 -19.49 5.31 -1.01
N GLY A 450 -18.54 6.22 -0.79
CA GLY A 450 -17.57 6.14 0.29
C GLY A 450 -18.21 6.19 1.68
N ALA A 451 -19.17 7.09 1.89
CA ALA A 451 -19.92 7.17 3.14
C ALA A 451 -20.63 5.85 3.47
N TRP A 452 -21.20 5.17 2.46
CA TRP A 452 -21.82 3.86 2.64
C TRP A 452 -20.80 2.75 2.94
N CYS A 453 -19.64 2.76 2.29
CA CYS A 453 -18.55 1.81 2.56
C CYS A 453 -17.96 1.96 3.98
N LEU A 454 -17.96 3.18 4.51
CA LEU A 454 -17.46 3.51 5.86
C LEU A 454 -18.53 3.37 6.97
N ASN A 455 -19.73 2.86 6.63
CA ASN A 455 -20.87 2.73 7.55
C ASN A 455 -21.33 4.08 8.17
N MET A 456 -21.15 5.18 7.45
CA MET A 456 -21.66 6.51 7.85
C MET A 456 -23.13 6.69 7.45
N VAL A 457 -23.58 5.93 6.45
CA VAL A 457 -24.98 5.84 6.00
C VAL A 457 -25.34 4.38 5.76
N ASP A 458 -26.59 4.01 6.08
CA ASP A 458 -27.09 2.64 5.91
C ASP A 458 -27.47 2.35 4.46
N GLU A 459 -28.08 3.34 3.80
CA GLU A 459 -28.59 3.20 2.45
C GLU A 459 -27.48 3.24 1.41
N ARG A 460 -27.51 2.28 0.49
CA ARG A 460 -26.62 2.27 -0.67
C ARG A 460 -27.05 3.39 -1.62
N PRO A 461 -26.12 4.23 -2.12
CA PRO A 461 -26.48 5.29 -3.05
C PRO A 461 -27.10 4.72 -4.33
N GLN A 462 -28.22 5.31 -4.76
CA GLN A 462 -28.85 4.98 -6.03
C GLN A 462 -27.92 5.36 -7.18
N GLN A 463 -27.72 4.44 -8.10
CA GLN A 463 -26.89 4.69 -9.26
C GLN A 463 -27.71 5.38 -10.35
N LYS A 464 -27.06 6.31 -11.04
CA LYS A 464 -27.59 6.79 -12.31
C LYS A 464 -27.54 5.62 -13.29
N GLU A 465 -28.70 5.15 -13.73
CA GLU A 465 -28.78 4.18 -14.82
C GLU A 465 -27.92 4.67 -15.98
N GLN A 466 -27.00 3.82 -16.42
CA GLN A 466 -26.23 4.13 -17.60
C GLN A 466 -27.14 3.92 -18.79
N VAL A 467 -27.70 5.01 -19.31
CA VAL A 467 -28.48 4.97 -20.54
C VAL A 467 -27.53 4.58 -21.67
N PHE A 468 -27.85 3.46 -22.34
CA PHE A 468 -27.17 3.02 -23.55
C PHE A 468 -28.18 2.43 -24.54
N GLU A 469 -27.80 2.45 -25.81
CA GLU A 469 -28.51 1.85 -26.93
C GLU A 469 -27.48 1.09 -27.77
N THR A 470 -27.72 -0.20 -27.96
CA THR A 470 -26.98 -1.04 -28.90
C THR A 470 -27.88 -1.39 -30.07
N ILE A 471 -27.45 -1.05 -31.28
CA ILE A 471 -28.13 -1.42 -32.52
C ILE A 471 -27.18 -2.33 -33.30
N THR A 472 -27.55 -3.60 -33.40
CA THR A 472 -26.92 -4.58 -34.29
C THR A 472 -27.59 -4.50 -35.65
N ASP A 473 -26.79 -4.34 -36.71
CA ASP A 473 -27.33 -4.39 -38.07
C ASP A 473 -27.71 -5.85 -38.41
N THR A 474 -28.86 -6.02 -39.06
CA THR A 474 -29.42 -7.35 -39.33
C THR A 474 -28.73 -8.05 -40.49
N GLU A 475 -28.10 -7.31 -41.39
CA GLU A 475 -27.49 -7.80 -42.64
C GLU A 475 -25.96 -7.62 -42.65
N LEU A 476 -25.49 -6.49 -42.12
CA LEU A 476 -24.09 -6.15 -41.99
C LEU A 476 -23.62 -6.50 -40.58
N LEU A 477 -22.39 -7.02 -40.44
CA LEU A 477 -21.80 -7.31 -39.12
C LEU A 477 -21.28 -6.02 -38.47
N LEU A 478 -22.20 -5.07 -38.26
CA LEU A 478 -21.97 -3.75 -37.68
C LEU A 478 -22.74 -3.63 -36.37
N VAL A 479 -22.10 -2.99 -35.40
CA VAL A 479 -22.73 -2.61 -34.13
C VAL A 479 -22.60 -1.10 -33.97
N THR A 480 -23.72 -0.43 -33.75
CA THR A 480 -23.76 0.97 -33.30
C THR A 480 -24.02 0.98 -31.80
N PHE A 481 -23.16 1.62 -31.04
CA PHE A 481 -23.26 1.75 -29.59
C PHE A 481 -23.31 3.23 -29.21
N LYS A 482 -24.43 3.63 -28.60
CA LYS A 482 -24.60 4.96 -28.01
C LYS A 482 -24.71 4.81 -26.50
N GLY A 483 -24.01 5.66 -25.75
CA GLY A 483 -24.16 5.73 -24.30
C GLY A 483 -22.89 5.49 -23.50
N LYS A 484 -23.08 5.31 -22.18
CA LYS A 484 -22.00 5.42 -21.19
C LYS A 484 -21.47 4.10 -20.62
N SER A 485 -22.06 2.95 -20.97
CA SER A 485 -21.59 1.64 -20.47
C SER A 485 -20.15 1.34 -20.88
N LEU A 486 -19.29 1.23 -19.87
CA LEU A 486 -17.88 0.95 -20.03
C LEU A 486 -17.65 -0.49 -20.47
N GLU A 487 -18.34 -1.46 -19.85
CA GLU A 487 -18.16 -2.88 -20.16
C GLU A 487 -18.49 -3.18 -21.63
N ARG A 488 -19.59 -2.62 -22.13
CA ARG A 488 -19.99 -2.78 -23.54
C ARG A 488 -19.00 -2.17 -24.50
N ARG A 489 -18.54 -0.94 -24.21
CA ARG A 489 -17.55 -0.24 -25.04
C ARG A 489 -16.25 -1.02 -25.13
N LEU A 490 -15.69 -1.42 -23.99
CA LEU A 490 -14.44 -2.18 -23.94
C LEU A 490 -14.57 -3.56 -24.61
N PHE A 491 -15.73 -4.21 -24.46
CA PHE A 491 -16.00 -5.46 -25.17
C PHE A 491 -16.02 -5.27 -26.69
N LEU A 492 -16.66 -4.21 -27.19
CA LEU A 492 -16.67 -3.87 -28.62
C LEU A 492 -15.28 -3.49 -29.14
N ASP A 493 -14.48 -2.75 -28.36
CA ASP A 493 -13.09 -2.43 -28.68
C ASP A 493 -12.20 -3.69 -28.82
N GLN A 494 -12.53 -4.76 -28.10
CA GLN A 494 -11.81 -6.04 -28.18
C GLN A 494 -12.15 -6.86 -29.43
N ILE A 495 -13.41 -6.85 -29.86
CA ILE A 495 -13.93 -7.77 -30.89
C ILE A 495 -14.17 -7.10 -32.24
N GLY A 496 -14.19 -5.77 -32.27
CA GLY A 496 -14.55 -4.95 -33.42
C GLY A 496 -13.40 -4.10 -33.94
N ILE A 497 -13.57 -3.62 -35.15
CA ILE A 497 -12.74 -2.61 -35.79
C ILE A 497 -13.54 -1.29 -35.73
N PRO A 498 -13.06 -0.25 -35.04
CA PRO A 498 -13.79 1.01 -34.95
C PRO A 498 -13.87 1.68 -36.33
N LEU A 499 -15.08 2.10 -36.72
CA LEU A 499 -15.36 2.88 -37.93
C LEU A 499 -15.68 4.35 -37.61
N GLY A 500 -15.62 4.72 -36.33
CA GLY A 500 -15.95 6.03 -35.79
C GLY A 500 -16.05 5.93 -34.26
N VAL A 501 -16.68 6.94 -33.63
CA VAL A 501 -16.82 7.00 -32.16
C VAL A 501 -17.81 5.96 -31.62
N GLU A 502 -18.87 5.67 -32.37
CA GLU A 502 -20.00 4.86 -31.90
C GLU A 502 -20.23 3.61 -32.77
N ARG A 503 -19.39 3.34 -33.77
CA ARG A 503 -19.62 2.29 -34.76
C ARG A 503 -18.46 1.32 -34.85
N TYR A 504 -18.79 0.04 -34.83
CA TYR A 504 -17.83 -1.06 -34.87
C TYR A 504 -18.18 -2.03 -35.99
N ARG A 505 -17.17 -2.42 -36.78
CA ARG A 505 -17.28 -3.53 -37.73
C ARG A 505 -16.69 -4.78 -37.11
N ILE A 506 -17.46 -5.85 -37.09
CA ILE A 506 -17.01 -7.15 -36.61
C ILE A 506 -16.71 -8.05 -37.81
N THR A 507 -15.54 -8.66 -37.79
CA THR A 507 -15.05 -9.62 -38.78
C THR A 507 -14.63 -10.90 -38.06
N GLU A 508 -14.46 -12.01 -38.78
CA GLU A 508 -13.99 -13.24 -38.15
C GLU A 508 -12.61 -13.05 -37.52
N ALA A 509 -11.72 -12.33 -38.19
CA ALA A 509 -10.38 -12.03 -37.68
C ALA A 509 -10.40 -11.15 -36.43
N SER A 510 -11.23 -10.10 -36.41
CA SER A 510 -11.33 -9.21 -35.24
C SER A 510 -11.99 -9.93 -34.06
N PHE A 511 -13.01 -10.75 -34.30
CA PHE A 511 -13.75 -11.43 -33.25
C PHE A 511 -12.92 -12.53 -32.54
N ILE A 512 -12.08 -13.27 -33.27
CA ILE A 512 -11.20 -14.29 -32.67
C ILE A 512 -9.88 -13.73 -32.13
N LYS A 513 -9.60 -12.44 -32.37
CA LYS A 513 -8.33 -11.81 -31.96
C LYS A 513 -8.12 -12.02 -30.46
N GLY A 514 -6.94 -12.52 -30.10
CA GLY A 514 -6.56 -12.78 -28.72
C GLY A 514 -7.24 -13.98 -28.05
N CYS A 515 -8.04 -14.78 -28.77
CA CYS A 515 -8.49 -16.08 -28.27
C CYS A 515 -7.41 -17.14 -28.50
N ALA A 516 -7.04 -17.87 -27.44
CA ALA A 516 -6.10 -18.98 -27.47
C ALA A 516 -6.81 -20.35 -27.62
N SER A 517 -8.14 -20.40 -27.45
CA SER A 517 -8.90 -21.65 -27.53
C SER A 517 -10.33 -21.47 -28.04
N SER A 518 -10.92 -22.56 -28.55
CA SER A 518 -12.33 -22.60 -28.96
C SER A 518 -13.29 -22.29 -27.78
N ALA A 519 -12.91 -22.68 -26.56
CA ALA A 519 -13.70 -22.37 -25.36
C ALA A 519 -13.79 -20.86 -25.08
N GLU A 520 -12.74 -20.09 -25.38
CA GLU A 520 -12.75 -18.63 -25.24
C GLU A 520 -13.65 -17.95 -26.27
N ILE A 521 -13.66 -18.48 -27.50
CA ILE A 521 -14.56 -18.02 -28.56
C ILE A 521 -16.02 -18.21 -28.14
N LEU A 522 -16.37 -19.38 -27.59
CA LEU A 522 -17.72 -19.64 -27.09
C LEU A 522 -18.11 -18.68 -25.98
N LYS A 523 -17.23 -18.45 -25.00
CA LYS A 523 -17.48 -17.45 -23.94
C LYS A 523 -17.69 -16.05 -24.50
N ARG A 524 -16.95 -15.68 -25.54
CA ARG A 524 -17.10 -14.38 -26.22
C ARG A 524 -18.42 -14.26 -26.96
N ILE A 525 -18.90 -15.32 -27.60
CA ILE A 525 -20.24 -15.37 -28.21
C ILE A 525 -21.32 -15.21 -27.13
N GLU A 526 -21.22 -15.94 -26.04
CA GLU A 526 -22.19 -15.83 -24.94
C GLU A 526 -22.16 -14.44 -24.29
N LYS A 527 -20.97 -13.83 -24.14
CA LYS A 527 -20.85 -12.44 -23.67
C LYS A 527 -21.50 -11.46 -24.64
N PHE A 528 -21.32 -11.64 -25.96
CA PHE A 528 -22.00 -10.81 -26.98
C PHE A 528 -23.51 -10.87 -26.82
N LYS A 529 -24.08 -12.08 -26.71
CA LYS A 529 -25.52 -12.24 -26.51
C LYS A 529 -25.98 -11.56 -25.22
N LEU A 530 -25.22 -11.72 -24.15
CA LEU A 530 -25.61 -11.18 -22.84
C LEU A 530 -25.63 -9.65 -22.79
N ILE A 531 -24.62 -8.99 -23.37
CA ILE A 531 -24.41 -7.54 -23.14
C ILE A 531 -24.64 -6.67 -24.38
N ILE A 532 -24.59 -7.22 -25.60
CA ILE A 532 -24.77 -6.43 -26.83
C ILE A 532 -26.16 -6.66 -27.43
N ASP A 533 -26.52 -7.92 -27.66
CA ASP A 533 -27.77 -8.28 -28.35
C ASP A 533 -28.28 -9.65 -27.86
N PRO A 534 -29.26 -9.68 -26.95
CA PRO A 534 -29.85 -10.91 -26.41
C PRO A 534 -30.49 -11.80 -27.46
N GLU A 535 -30.96 -11.23 -28.58
CA GLU A 535 -31.66 -11.95 -29.65
C GLU A 535 -31.02 -11.63 -31.02
N PRO A 536 -29.78 -12.10 -31.27
CA PRO A 536 -29.08 -11.76 -32.51
C PRO A 536 -29.82 -12.20 -33.77
N SER A 537 -29.72 -11.39 -34.83
CA SER A 537 -30.30 -11.73 -36.13
C SER A 537 -29.75 -13.05 -36.69
N ALA A 538 -30.47 -13.63 -37.67
CA ALA A 538 -30.03 -14.84 -38.36
C ALA A 538 -28.61 -14.71 -38.95
N ARG A 539 -28.24 -13.51 -39.42
CA ARG A 539 -26.90 -13.22 -39.94
C ARG A 539 -25.81 -13.36 -38.87
N TRP A 540 -26.06 -12.85 -37.66
CA TRP A 540 -25.14 -12.98 -36.53
C TRP A 540 -25.01 -14.43 -36.07
N LEU A 541 -26.12 -15.18 -36.01
CA LEU A 541 -26.09 -16.61 -35.68
C LEU A 541 -25.25 -17.41 -36.69
N GLN A 542 -25.42 -17.15 -38.00
CA GLN A 542 -24.59 -17.76 -39.04
C GLN A 542 -23.11 -17.40 -38.90
N PHE A 543 -22.81 -16.16 -38.52
CA PHE A 543 -21.44 -15.71 -38.25
C PHE A 543 -20.82 -16.47 -37.06
N PHE A 544 -21.54 -16.60 -35.95
CA PHE A 544 -21.09 -17.34 -34.77
C PHE A 544 -20.83 -18.82 -35.08
N ASP A 545 -21.75 -19.48 -35.80
CA ASP A 545 -21.58 -20.86 -36.26
C ASP A 545 -20.33 -21.02 -37.15
N SER A 546 -20.09 -20.05 -38.04
CA SER A 546 -18.93 -20.06 -38.93
C SER A 546 -17.63 -19.99 -38.14
N ILE A 547 -17.54 -19.08 -37.17
CA ILE A 547 -16.36 -18.94 -36.31
C ILE A 547 -16.13 -20.20 -35.48
N GLN A 548 -17.19 -20.75 -34.88
CA GLN A 548 -17.09 -21.96 -34.08
C GLN A 548 -16.54 -23.12 -34.93
N LYS A 549 -17.11 -23.34 -36.13
CA LYS A 549 -16.62 -24.36 -37.07
C LYS A 549 -15.16 -24.14 -37.44
N ARG A 550 -14.78 -22.90 -37.79
CA ARG A 550 -13.39 -22.56 -38.15
C ARG A 550 -12.41 -22.80 -37.00
N SER A 551 -12.82 -22.54 -35.76
CA SER A 551 -11.97 -22.74 -34.58
C SER A 551 -11.60 -24.20 -34.31
N LEU A 552 -12.34 -25.15 -34.87
CA LEU A 552 -12.09 -26.60 -34.72
C LEU A 552 -11.28 -27.20 -35.88
N LEU A 553 -11.05 -26.46 -36.98
CA LEU A 553 -10.42 -27.01 -38.18
C LEU A 553 -8.98 -27.46 -37.95
N PHE A 554 -8.25 -26.79 -37.05
CA PHE A 554 -6.83 -27.05 -36.79
C PHE A 554 -6.55 -27.61 -35.39
N THR A 555 -7.57 -28.12 -34.68
CA THR A 555 -7.41 -28.60 -33.29
C THR A 555 -6.90 -30.05 -33.21
N LYS A 556 -6.93 -30.80 -34.31
CA LYS A 556 -6.46 -32.19 -34.38
C LYS A 556 -5.10 -32.24 -35.09
N GLY A 557 -4.04 -32.14 -34.31
CA GLY A 557 -2.66 -32.38 -34.76
C GLY A 557 -2.12 -33.69 -34.18
N GLU A 558 -1.45 -34.49 -34.99
CA GLU A 558 -0.68 -35.63 -34.50
C GLU A 558 0.76 -35.21 -34.21
N GLN A 559 1.33 -35.66 -33.08
CA GLN A 559 2.77 -35.49 -32.85
C GLN A 559 3.53 -36.45 -33.78
N VAL A 560 4.36 -35.88 -34.63
CA VAL A 560 5.20 -36.61 -35.58
C VAL A 560 6.66 -36.24 -35.39
N LEU A 561 7.54 -37.17 -35.75
CA LEU A 561 8.99 -37.01 -35.78
C LEU A 561 9.42 -36.90 -37.24
N LEU A 562 10.23 -35.90 -37.55
CA LEU A 562 10.82 -35.72 -38.86
C LEU A 562 12.25 -36.27 -38.82
N TYR A 563 12.55 -37.23 -39.70
CA TYR A 563 13.90 -37.75 -39.90
C TYR A 563 14.39 -37.34 -41.28
N SER A 564 15.53 -36.65 -41.31
CA SER A 564 16.23 -36.25 -42.53
C SER A 564 17.34 -37.22 -42.83
N PHE A 565 17.47 -37.62 -44.09
CA PHE A 565 18.51 -38.51 -44.56
C PHE A 565 19.32 -37.85 -45.67
N PRO A 566 20.61 -38.22 -45.83
CA PRO A 566 21.38 -37.81 -47.00
C PRO A 566 20.70 -38.30 -48.29
N ASP A 567 21.05 -37.67 -49.42
CA ASP A 567 20.58 -38.07 -50.74
C ASP A 567 21.21 -39.40 -51.17
N ASP A 568 20.66 -40.48 -50.62
CA ASP A 568 21.12 -41.85 -50.80
C ASP A 568 20.04 -42.66 -51.55
N PRO A 569 20.33 -43.18 -52.76
CA PRO A 569 19.40 -43.99 -53.54
C PRO A 569 18.91 -45.24 -52.80
N GLU A 570 19.73 -45.87 -51.96
CA GLU A 570 19.37 -47.09 -51.22
C GLU A 570 18.37 -46.78 -50.11
N ILE A 571 18.63 -45.73 -49.32
CA ILE A 571 17.71 -45.27 -48.27
C ILE A 571 16.37 -44.84 -48.88
N ARG A 572 16.42 -44.13 -50.01
CA ARG A 572 15.20 -43.73 -50.75
C ARG A 572 14.43 -44.95 -51.25
N SER A 573 15.13 -45.96 -51.79
CA SER A 573 14.53 -47.22 -52.23
C SER A 573 13.90 -47.98 -51.05
N MET A 574 14.59 -48.05 -49.92
CA MET A 574 14.12 -48.72 -48.70
C MET A 574 12.78 -48.14 -48.21
N PHE A 575 12.68 -46.81 -48.07
CA PHE A 575 11.45 -46.16 -47.62
C PHE A 575 10.32 -46.16 -48.67
N SER A 576 10.62 -46.40 -49.95
CA SER A 576 9.62 -46.39 -51.02
C SER A 576 9.10 -47.79 -51.39
N THR A 577 9.94 -48.82 -51.26
CA THR A 577 9.62 -50.19 -51.71
C THR A 577 9.29 -51.14 -50.57
N ASN A 578 9.85 -50.94 -49.37
CA ASN A 578 9.66 -51.87 -48.27
C ASN A 578 8.26 -51.71 -47.61
N PRO A 579 7.41 -52.76 -47.62
CA PRO A 579 6.06 -52.70 -47.07
C PRO A 579 6.00 -52.42 -45.56
N ALA A 580 7.04 -52.80 -44.81
CA ALA A 580 7.11 -52.59 -43.36
C ALA A 580 7.34 -51.10 -43.04
N PHE A 581 8.23 -50.43 -43.77
CA PHE A 581 8.46 -48.99 -43.61
C PHE A 581 7.26 -48.17 -44.08
N LYS A 582 6.61 -48.55 -45.18
CA LYS A 582 5.42 -47.86 -45.71
C LYS A 582 4.25 -47.77 -44.71
N LYS A 583 4.18 -48.69 -43.74
CA LYS A 583 3.15 -48.69 -42.67
C LYS A 583 3.48 -47.73 -41.53
N LEU A 584 4.76 -47.42 -41.30
CA LEU A 584 5.24 -46.63 -40.17
C LEU A 584 5.60 -45.20 -40.56
N VAL A 585 5.83 -44.97 -41.85
CA VAL A 585 6.47 -43.78 -42.38
C VAL A 585 5.58 -43.08 -43.42
N ILE A 586 5.46 -41.76 -43.30
CA ILE A 586 4.89 -40.87 -44.31
C ILE A 586 6.06 -40.18 -45.02
N ARG A 587 6.16 -40.32 -46.34
CA ARG A 587 7.24 -39.69 -47.12
C ARG A 587 7.01 -38.19 -47.23
N ALA A 588 8.05 -37.40 -47.02
CA ALA A 588 8.04 -35.94 -47.15
C ALA A 588 9.13 -35.48 -48.12
N GLU A 589 8.98 -34.26 -48.66
CA GLU A 589 9.95 -33.70 -49.60
C GLU A 589 11.32 -33.45 -48.94
N GLY A 590 12.38 -33.40 -49.76
CA GLY A 590 13.74 -33.09 -49.29
C GLY A 590 14.46 -34.23 -48.56
N ASN A 591 14.30 -35.48 -49.01
CA ASN A 591 14.85 -36.69 -48.36
C ASN A 591 14.46 -36.83 -46.89
N ASN A 592 13.21 -36.46 -46.59
CA ASN A 592 12.66 -36.53 -45.26
C ASN A 592 11.61 -37.63 -45.15
N VAL A 593 11.49 -38.19 -43.94
CA VAL A 593 10.35 -39.02 -43.61
C VAL A 593 9.75 -38.63 -42.28
N ILE A 594 8.42 -38.74 -42.20
CA ILE A 594 7.61 -38.39 -41.04
C ILE A 594 7.14 -39.69 -40.40
N VAL A 595 7.41 -39.85 -39.10
CA VAL A 595 6.99 -41.00 -38.31
C VAL A 595 6.10 -40.52 -37.18
N LYS A 596 4.91 -41.11 -37.02
CA LYS A 596 4.07 -40.78 -35.86
C LYS A 596 4.84 -41.11 -34.58
N LYS A 597 4.80 -40.23 -33.57
CA LYS A 597 5.57 -40.42 -32.32
C LYS A 597 5.28 -41.75 -31.63
N GLY A 598 4.04 -42.23 -31.67
CA GLY A 598 3.66 -43.55 -31.15
C GLY A 598 4.34 -44.74 -31.86
N ASN A 599 4.77 -44.55 -33.11
CA ASN A 599 5.44 -45.55 -33.93
C ASN A 599 6.97 -45.48 -33.85
N GLN A 600 7.54 -44.56 -33.06
CA GLN A 600 8.99 -44.33 -32.98
C GLN A 600 9.77 -45.62 -32.66
N LYS A 601 9.36 -46.37 -31.63
CA LYS A 601 10.05 -47.60 -31.23
C LYS A 601 9.98 -48.70 -32.31
N ALA A 602 8.84 -48.81 -32.99
CA ALA A 602 8.67 -49.76 -34.08
C ALA A 602 9.54 -49.38 -35.29
N PHE A 603 9.65 -48.09 -35.58
CA PHE A 603 10.50 -47.56 -36.63
C PHE A 603 12.00 -47.77 -36.32
N GLN A 604 12.43 -47.49 -35.10
CA GLN A 604 13.82 -47.72 -34.65
C GLN A 604 14.20 -49.19 -34.73
N ARG A 605 13.32 -50.09 -34.27
CA ARG A 605 13.53 -51.54 -34.38
C ARG A 605 13.66 -51.97 -35.84
N LEU A 606 12.81 -51.45 -36.72
CA LEU A 606 12.86 -51.77 -38.15
C LEU A 606 14.13 -51.25 -38.82
N LEU A 607 14.63 -50.06 -38.43
CA LEU A 607 15.93 -49.55 -38.88
C LEU A 607 17.09 -50.44 -38.43
N MET A 608 17.08 -50.89 -37.17
CA MET A 608 18.09 -51.83 -36.66
C MET A 608 18.07 -53.17 -37.40
N GLU A 609 16.88 -53.69 -37.71
CA GLU A 609 16.72 -54.91 -38.52
C GLU A 609 17.30 -54.77 -39.94
N HIS A 610 17.41 -53.54 -40.47
CA HIS A 610 18.03 -53.22 -41.75
C HIS A 610 19.50 -52.77 -41.63
N GLY A 611 20.12 -52.96 -40.46
CA GLY A 611 21.55 -52.70 -40.26
C GLY A 611 21.91 -51.25 -39.93
N TYR A 612 20.93 -50.38 -39.68
CA TYR A 612 21.19 -48.99 -39.27
C TYR A 612 21.27 -48.91 -37.73
N LEU A 613 22.39 -48.39 -37.22
CA LEU A 613 22.60 -48.20 -35.79
C LEU A 613 21.71 -47.05 -35.28
N ASN A 614 20.88 -47.32 -34.28
CA ASN A 614 20.00 -46.32 -33.70
C ASN A 614 20.75 -45.44 -32.67
N THR A 615 21.11 -44.22 -33.06
CA THR A 615 21.63 -43.18 -32.13
C THR A 615 20.58 -42.12 -31.78
N LEU A 616 19.30 -42.35 -32.13
CA LEU A 616 18.17 -41.42 -31.99
C LEU A 616 17.37 -41.56 -30.71
#